data_AF-A0A377HQP5-F1
#
_entry.id   AF-A0A377HQP5-F1
#
_cell.length_a   1.000
_cell.length_b   1.000
_cell.length_c   1.000
_cell.angle_alpha   90.00
_cell.angle_beta   90.00
_cell.angle_gamma   90.00
#
_symmetry.space_group_name_H-M   'P 1'
#
loop_
_entity.id
_entity.type
_entity.pdbx_description
1 polymer ?
#
loop_
_entity_poly.entity_id
_entity_poly.type
_entity_poly.pdbx_seq_one_letter_code
_entity_poly.pdbx_strand_id
1 'polypeptide(L)'
;MNDAQQTRRGVLLALGAYTMWGVAPLYFKALTNVPPLEVLMHRVLWSFFFLALIIHASGGLARVKLLLKDKKRLGLLTLTALVIATNWLIFIWAVNNDRMLDASLGYYINPLINVVLGMVFLGERFRKLQWVAVVLAFSGVAIQVITFGSLPWVALVLACSFGTYGLLRKKINIDAATGLFIETLVLLPVALVYLLFIANSATSDMMQNSLGLNLLLVAAGIVTTLPLLCFNGAATKLRLSTLGFFQYIGPSIMFMLAVGLYSEPFTADKATTFAFIWMALAIFTFDAVRQRNKQRRQP
;
A
#
# COMPACT_ATOMS: atom_id res chain seq x y z
N MET A 1 -18.44 -23.24 11.45
CA MET A 1 -18.85 -21.99 10.77
C MET A 1 -19.06 -22.32 9.30
N ASN A 2 -20.24 -22.06 8.72
CA ASN A 2 -20.51 -22.35 7.31
C ASN A 2 -19.56 -21.56 6.39
N ASP A 3 -19.09 -22.18 5.31
CA ASP A 3 -18.19 -21.57 4.31
C ASP A 3 -18.74 -20.24 3.75
N ALA A 4 -20.07 -20.13 3.63
CA ALA A 4 -20.75 -18.90 3.22
C ALA A 4 -20.56 -17.76 4.24
N GLN A 5 -20.59 -18.06 5.54
CA GLN A 5 -20.42 -17.07 6.60
C GLN A 5 -18.95 -16.61 6.70
N GLN A 6 -17.99 -17.52 6.49
CA GLN A 6 -16.57 -17.17 6.38
C GLN A 6 -16.29 -16.27 5.18
N THR A 7 -16.88 -16.60 4.02
CA THR A 7 -16.76 -15.80 2.80
C THR A 7 -17.35 -14.39 2.99
N ARG A 8 -18.55 -14.28 3.58
CA ARG A 8 -19.18 -12.98 3.87
C ARG A 8 -18.33 -12.11 4.79
N ARG A 9 -17.76 -12.69 5.86
CA ARG A 9 -16.82 -12.00 6.74
C ARG A 9 -15.57 -11.54 5.98
N GLY A 10 -15.02 -12.39 5.12
CA GLY A 10 -13.89 -12.04 4.27
C GLY A 10 -14.18 -10.84 3.36
N VAL A 11 -15.36 -10.80 2.74
CA VAL A 11 -15.81 -9.67 1.90
C VAL A 11 -15.90 -8.38 2.70
N LEU A 12 -16.54 -8.40 3.88
CA LEU A 12 -16.64 -7.22 4.74
C LEU A 12 -15.28 -6.70 5.18
N LEU A 13 -14.35 -7.61 5.50
CA LEU A 13 -12.98 -7.25 5.85
C LEU A 13 -12.21 -6.65 4.67
N ALA A 14 -12.38 -7.18 3.46
CA ALA A 14 -11.76 -6.63 2.25
C ALA A 14 -12.30 -5.24 1.94
N LEU A 15 -13.63 -5.08 1.94
CA LEU A 15 -14.29 -3.77 1.77
C LEU A 15 -13.79 -2.76 2.79
N GLY A 16 -13.78 -3.13 4.08
CA GLY A 16 -13.26 -2.27 5.13
C GLY A 16 -11.82 -1.85 4.88
N ALA A 17 -10.93 -2.79 4.55
CA ALA A 17 -9.53 -2.51 4.29
C ALA A 17 -9.32 -1.53 3.13
N TYR A 18 -9.90 -1.83 1.96
CA TYR A 18 -9.67 -1.02 0.76
C TYR A 18 -10.42 0.31 0.80
N THR A 19 -11.57 0.39 1.47
CA THR A 19 -12.25 1.67 1.72
C THR A 19 -11.41 2.54 2.67
N MET A 20 -10.90 1.98 3.77
CA MET A 20 -10.03 2.75 4.68
C MET A 20 -8.77 3.27 3.99
N TRP A 21 -8.13 2.47 3.13
CA TRP A 21 -7.02 2.96 2.30
C TRP A 21 -7.45 4.02 1.29
N GLY A 22 -8.64 3.87 0.69
CA GLY A 22 -9.18 4.85 -0.25
C GLY A 22 -9.46 6.21 0.38
N VAL A 23 -9.92 6.24 1.64
CA VAL A 23 -10.18 7.48 2.39
C VAL A 23 -8.98 7.99 3.19
N ALA A 24 -7.88 7.24 3.26
CA ALA A 24 -6.65 7.65 3.93
C ALA A 24 -6.13 9.04 3.52
N PRO A 25 -6.26 9.48 2.24
CA PRO A 25 -5.88 10.84 1.87
C PRO A 25 -6.62 11.94 2.65
N LEU A 26 -7.87 11.73 3.07
CA LEU A 26 -8.60 12.69 3.91
C LEU A 26 -7.87 12.94 5.24
N TYR A 27 -7.40 11.86 5.85
CA TYR A 27 -6.64 11.92 7.09
C TYR A 27 -5.29 12.62 6.90
N PHE A 28 -4.55 12.30 5.83
CA PHE A 28 -3.27 12.96 5.55
C PHE A 28 -3.44 14.43 5.14
N LYS A 29 -4.55 14.79 4.48
CA LYS A 29 -4.90 16.18 4.20
C LYS A 29 -5.16 17.00 5.47
N ALA A 30 -5.66 16.39 6.55
CA ALA A 30 -5.76 17.05 7.85
C ALA A 30 -4.38 17.29 8.52
N LEU A 31 -3.32 16.67 8.02
CA LEU A 31 -1.94 16.78 8.49
C LEU A 31 -1.03 17.53 7.51
N THR A 32 -1.57 18.27 6.53
CA THR A 32 -0.76 18.97 5.51
C THR A 32 0.22 19.98 6.10
N ASN A 33 -0.09 20.52 7.29
CA ASN A 33 0.78 21.48 8.00
C ASN A 33 1.98 20.81 8.68
N VAL A 34 1.99 19.47 8.76
CA VAL A 34 3.09 18.68 9.33
C VAL A 34 3.98 18.17 8.20
N PRO A 35 5.31 18.29 8.30
CA PRO A 35 6.22 17.73 7.31
C PRO A 35 5.97 16.23 7.07
N PRO A 36 5.95 15.73 5.82
CA PRO A 36 5.65 14.33 5.51
C PRO A 36 6.54 13.32 6.24
N LEU A 37 7.82 13.67 6.43
CA LEU A 37 8.77 12.82 7.14
C LEU A 37 8.42 12.71 8.63
N GLU A 38 7.96 13.79 9.25
CA GLU A 38 7.52 13.82 10.65
C GLU A 38 6.24 13.01 10.84
N VAL A 39 5.27 13.13 9.93
CA VAL A 39 4.07 12.27 9.92
C VAL A 39 4.46 10.80 9.82
N LEU A 40 5.44 10.45 8.97
CA LEU A 40 5.94 9.09 8.85
C LEU A 40 6.58 8.60 10.16
N MET A 41 7.38 9.43 10.84
CA MET A 41 8.02 9.03 12.10
C MET A 41 7.00 8.83 13.22
N HIS A 42 6.01 9.72 13.36
CA HIS A 42 4.90 9.51 14.30
C HIS A 42 4.12 8.25 13.96
N ARG A 43 3.83 8.01 12.67
CA ARG A 43 3.20 6.76 12.22
C ARG A 43 3.99 5.54 12.67
N VAL A 44 5.31 5.50 12.46
CA VAL A 44 6.17 4.38 12.88
C VAL A 44 6.10 4.18 14.40
N LEU A 45 6.28 5.26 15.16
CA LEU A 45 6.27 5.23 16.63
C LEU A 45 4.95 4.67 17.18
N TRP A 46 3.81 5.20 16.73
CA TRP A 46 2.50 4.80 17.24
C TRP A 46 2.03 3.45 16.68
N SER A 47 2.41 3.10 15.44
CA SER A 47 2.22 1.74 14.91
C SER A 47 2.98 0.71 15.73
N PHE A 48 4.19 1.02 16.21
CA PHE A 48 4.95 0.11 17.07
C PHE A 48 4.17 -0.24 18.34
N PHE A 49 3.68 0.76 19.08
CA PHE A 49 2.90 0.50 20.31
C PHE A 49 1.60 -0.28 20.02
N PHE A 50 0.88 0.09 18.96
CA PHE A 50 -0.35 -0.59 18.59
C PHE A 50 -0.11 -2.05 18.17
N LEU A 51 0.93 -2.31 17.37
CA LEU A 51 1.31 -3.66 16.98
C LEU A 51 1.88 -4.47 18.14
N ALA A 52 2.65 -3.85 19.04
CA ALA A 52 3.13 -4.50 20.26
C ALA A 52 1.97 -5.04 21.10
N LEU A 53 0.91 -4.24 21.27
CA LEU A 53 -0.31 -4.64 21.96
C LEU A 53 -0.99 -5.84 21.27
N ILE A 54 -1.12 -5.80 19.94
CA ILE A 54 -1.72 -6.90 19.15
C ILE A 54 -0.89 -8.17 19.25
N ILE A 55 0.44 -8.07 19.12
CA ILE A 55 1.35 -9.23 19.21
C ILE A 55 1.30 -9.82 20.61
N HIS A 56 1.27 -8.99 21.65
CA HIS A 56 1.14 -9.45 23.03
C HIS A 56 -0.19 -10.18 23.25
N ALA A 57 -1.31 -9.56 22.88
CA ALA A 57 -2.65 -10.13 23.03
C ALA A 57 -2.87 -11.42 22.22
N SER A 58 -2.20 -11.55 21.06
CA SER A 58 -2.28 -12.74 20.20
C SER A 58 -1.27 -13.84 20.52
N GLY A 59 -0.45 -13.67 21.57
CA GLY A 59 0.60 -14.64 21.94
C GLY A 59 1.74 -14.75 20.91
N GLY A 60 1.92 -13.74 20.05
CA GLY A 60 2.90 -13.73 18.96
C GLY A 60 4.36 -13.52 19.38
N LEU A 61 4.63 -13.25 20.67
CA LEU A 61 5.96 -12.90 21.16
C LEU A 61 7.03 -13.96 20.87
N ALA A 62 6.68 -15.24 20.93
CA ALA A 62 7.62 -16.32 20.63
C ALA A 62 8.08 -16.27 19.16
N ARG A 63 7.16 -15.99 18.22
CA ARG A 63 7.46 -15.84 16.78
C ARG A 63 8.38 -14.65 16.52
N VAL A 64 8.12 -13.52 17.18
CA VAL A 64 8.98 -12.33 17.13
C VAL A 64 10.40 -12.65 17.63
N LYS A 65 10.52 -13.29 18.81
CA LYS A 65 11.83 -13.65 19.38
C LYS A 65 12.63 -14.60 18.48
N LEU A 66 11.96 -15.59 17.87
CA LEU A 66 12.61 -16.50 16.92
C LEU A 66 13.12 -15.74 15.70
N LEU A 67 12.33 -14.79 15.19
CA LEU A 67 12.69 -14.03 14.01
C LEU A 67 13.87 -13.07 14.23
N LEU A 68 13.95 -12.46 15.41
CA LEU A 68 15.08 -11.61 15.79
C LEU A 68 16.42 -12.36 15.82
N LYS A 69 16.39 -13.69 16.00
CA LYS A 69 17.58 -14.54 15.96
C LYS A 69 17.96 -14.97 14.54
N ASP A 70 17.03 -14.93 13.58
CA ASP A 70 17.29 -15.26 12.18
C ASP A 70 17.85 -14.04 11.44
N LYS A 71 19.19 -13.93 11.44
CA LYS A 71 19.92 -12.82 10.81
C LYS A 71 19.56 -12.62 9.33
N LYS A 72 19.32 -13.71 8.59
CA LYS A 72 19.01 -13.65 7.16
C LYS A 72 17.63 -13.06 6.94
N ARG A 73 16.62 -13.54 7.67
CA ARG A 73 15.26 -12.98 7.59
C ARG A 73 15.21 -11.55 8.12
N LEU A 74 15.95 -11.24 9.20
CA LEU A 74 16.01 -9.89 9.75
C LEU A 74 16.65 -8.90 8.76
N GLY A 75 17.72 -9.28 8.06
CA GLY A 75 18.31 -8.46 7.00
C GLY A 75 17.34 -8.19 5.85
N LEU A 76 16.59 -9.21 5.40
CA LEU A 76 15.55 -9.04 4.38
C LEU A 76 14.39 -8.16 4.88
N LEU A 77 14.00 -8.29 6.14
CA LEU A 77 12.95 -7.45 6.74
C LEU A 77 13.40 -6.01 6.94
N THR A 78 14.69 -5.78 7.17
CA THR A 78 15.27 -4.43 7.19
C THR A 78 15.16 -3.79 5.80
N LEU A 79 15.48 -4.55 4.75
CA LEU A 79 15.31 -4.07 3.38
C LEU A 79 13.83 -3.79 3.07
N THR A 80 12.89 -4.67 3.43
CA THR A 80 11.46 -4.40 3.23
C THR A 80 10.97 -3.20 4.02
N ALA A 81 11.48 -3.00 5.24
CA ALA A 81 11.16 -1.83 6.07
C ALA A 81 11.58 -0.52 5.38
N LEU A 82 12.78 -0.46 4.79
CA LEU A 82 13.25 0.72 4.06
C LEU A 82 12.43 0.99 2.79
N VAL A 83 12.13 -0.07 2.03
CA VAL A 83 11.33 0.02 0.81
C VAL A 83 9.90 0.51 1.12
N ILE A 84 9.27 -0.04 2.16
CA ILE A 84 7.90 0.33 2.52
C ILE A 84 7.84 1.71 3.20
N ALA A 85 8.86 2.09 3.97
CA ALA A 85 8.98 3.45 4.50
C ALA A 85 9.11 4.50 3.39
N THR A 86 9.90 4.19 2.35
CA THR A 86 10.01 5.04 1.15
C THR A 86 8.65 5.17 0.45
N ASN A 87 7.94 4.06 0.26
CA ASN A 87 6.60 4.07 -0.31
C ASN A 87 5.64 4.96 0.49
N TRP A 88 5.62 4.81 1.81
CA TRP A 88 4.78 5.61 2.69
C TRP A 88 5.14 7.09 2.67
N LEU A 89 6.43 7.42 2.66
CA LEU A 89 6.89 8.80 2.59
C LEU A 89 6.41 9.47 1.31
N ILE A 90 6.61 8.81 0.16
CA ILE A 90 6.18 9.34 -1.14
C ILE A 90 4.65 9.46 -1.20
N PHE A 91 3.91 8.53 -0.61
CA PHE A 91 2.46 8.62 -0.53
C PHE A 91 1.99 9.83 0.28
N ILE A 92 2.52 10.02 1.50
CA ILE A 92 2.18 11.16 2.36
C ILE A 92 2.58 12.46 1.67
N TRP A 93 3.79 12.51 1.10
CA TRP A 93 4.27 13.65 0.34
C TRP A 93 3.36 13.99 -0.84
N ALA A 94 2.92 12.97 -1.60
CA ALA A 94 2.04 13.18 -2.74
C ALA A 94 0.69 13.77 -2.33
N VAL A 95 0.10 13.29 -1.23
CA VAL A 95 -1.14 13.86 -0.70
C VAL A 95 -0.94 15.31 -0.22
N ASN A 96 0.18 15.59 0.46
CA ASN A 96 0.50 16.95 0.92
C ASN A 96 0.79 17.95 -0.21
N ASN A 97 1.22 17.47 -1.38
CA ASN A 97 1.61 18.31 -2.52
C ASN A 97 0.62 18.27 -3.71
N ASP A 98 -0.64 17.90 -3.46
CA ASP A 98 -1.70 17.86 -4.50
C ASP A 98 -1.35 16.96 -5.70
N ARG A 99 -0.75 15.81 -5.38
CA ARG A 99 -0.36 14.73 -6.32
C ARG A 99 -1.12 13.44 -6.03
N MET A 100 -2.33 13.53 -5.48
CA MET A 100 -3.16 12.37 -5.13
C MET A 100 -3.60 11.58 -6.38
N LEU A 101 -3.81 12.25 -7.52
CA LEU A 101 -4.02 11.58 -8.80
C LEU A 101 -2.84 10.69 -9.19
N ASP A 102 -1.60 11.17 -9.01
CA ASP A 102 -0.40 10.39 -9.35
C ASP A 102 -0.25 9.19 -8.39
N ALA A 103 -0.60 9.37 -7.12
CA ALA A 103 -0.64 8.28 -6.14
C ALA A 103 -1.68 7.22 -6.51
N SER A 104 -2.91 7.62 -6.86
CA SER A 104 -3.97 6.72 -7.33
C SER A 104 -3.52 5.92 -8.55
N LEU A 105 -2.90 6.59 -9.53
CA LEU A 105 -2.35 5.97 -10.72
C LEU A 105 -1.32 4.88 -10.38
N GLY A 106 -0.39 5.17 -9.46
CA GLY A 106 0.60 4.20 -8.97
C GLY A 106 -0.03 2.95 -8.37
N TYR A 107 -1.09 3.12 -7.57
CA TYR A 107 -1.83 2.00 -6.99
C TYR A 107 -2.65 1.20 -8.01
N TYR A 108 -3.08 1.81 -9.13
CA TYR A 108 -3.64 1.06 -10.26
C TYR A 108 -2.58 0.30 -11.06
N ILE A 109 -1.35 0.81 -11.15
CA ILE A 109 -0.24 0.14 -11.85
C ILE A 109 0.27 -1.09 -11.07
N ASN A 110 0.13 -1.10 -9.73
CA ASN A 110 0.64 -2.14 -8.83
C ASN A 110 0.40 -3.59 -9.27
N PRO A 111 -0.82 -4.03 -9.63
CA PRO A 111 -1.05 -5.42 -10.05
C PRO A 111 -0.22 -5.83 -11.27
N LEU A 112 0.02 -4.90 -12.19
CA LEU A 112 0.81 -5.13 -13.39
C LEU A 112 2.30 -5.27 -13.05
N ILE A 113 2.81 -4.42 -12.15
CA ILE A 113 4.19 -4.52 -11.64
C ILE A 113 4.40 -5.83 -10.89
N ASN A 114 3.47 -6.23 -10.03
CA ASN A 114 3.54 -7.49 -9.30
C ASN A 114 3.64 -8.70 -10.24
N VAL A 115 2.91 -8.64 -11.36
CA VAL A 115 2.93 -9.68 -12.38
C VAL A 115 4.29 -9.70 -13.08
N VAL A 116 4.81 -8.55 -13.52
CA VAL A 116 6.17 -8.44 -14.11
C VAL A 116 7.25 -8.96 -13.18
N LEU A 117 7.22 -8.55 -11.90
CA LEU A 117 8.17 -9.03 -10.89
C LEU A 117 8.03 -10.54 -10.62
N GLY A 118 6.80 -11.06 -10.61
CA GLY A 118 6.54 -12.50 -10.47
C GLY A 118 7.15 -13.33 -11.60
N MET A 119 7.07 -12.84 -12.85
CA MET A 119 7.74 -13.51 -13.97
C MET A 119 9.26 -13.49 -13.81
N VAL A 120 9.84 -12.30 -13.66
CA VAL A 120 11.29 -12.12 -13.69
C VAL A 120 11.98 -12.83 -12.52
N PHE A 121 11.39 -12.78 -11.33
CA PHE A 121 12.07 -13.24 -10.10
C PHE A 121 11.52 -14.53 -9.49
N LEU A 122 10.33 -14.98 -9.90
CA LEU A 122 9.71 -16.22 -9.42
C LEU A 122 9.48 -17.25 -10.53
N GLY A 123 9.78 -16.92 -11.80
CA GLY A 123 9.60 -17.83 -12.93
C GLY A 123 8.14 -18.06 -13.31
N GLU A 124 7.22 -17.17 -12.90
CA GLU A 124 5.81 -17.27 -13.25
C GLU A 124 5.59 -17.02 -14.75
N ARG A 125 4.89 -17.94 -15.44
CA ARG A 125 4.63 -17.81 -16.89
C ARG A 125 3.47 -16.87 -17.17
N PHE A 126 3.69 -15.91 -18.07
CA PHE A 126 2.64 -14.99 -18.50
C PHE A 126 1.65 -15.63 -19.45
N ARG A 127 0.39 -15.30 -19.25
CA ARG A 127 -0.66 -15.52 -20.24
C ARG A 127 -0.66 -14.40 -21.26
N LYS A 128 -1.09 -14.71 -22.49
CA LYS A 128 -1.12 -13.74 -23.60
C LYS A 128 -1.85 -12.43 -23.22
N LEU A 129 -2.97 -12.52 -22.50
CA LEU A 129 -3.73 -11.34 -22.06
C LEU A 129 -3.01 -10.52 -20.98
N GLN A 130 -2.21 -11.14 -20.12
CA GLN A 130 -1.37 -10.41 -19.14
C GLN A 130 -0.27 -9.63 -19.85
N TRP A 131 0.32 -10.19 -20.92
CA TRP A 131 1.27 -9.46 -21.78
C TRP A 131 0.62 -8.25 -22.44
N VAL A 132 -0.58 -8.41 -23.01
CA VAL A 132 -1.33 -7.30 -23.60
C VAL A 132 -1.58 -6.20 -22.57
N ALA A 133 -2.01 -6.56 -21.35
CA ALA A 133 -2.23 -5.60 -20.28
C ALA A 133 -0.94 -4.84 -19.90
N VAL A 134 0.20 -5.52 -19.78
CA VAL A 134 1.48 -4.88 -19.45
C VAL A 134 1.94 -3.94 -20.57
N VAL A 135 1.87 -4.38 -21.83
CA VAL A 135 2.22 -3.54 -22.98
C VAL A 135 1.32 -2.30 -23.03
N LEU A 136 0.01 -2.46 -22.83
CA LEU A 136 -0.92 -1.35 -22.85
C LEU A 136 -0.62 -0.33 -21.73
N ALA A 137 -0.32 -0.80 -20.52
CA ALA A 137 0.06 0.09 -19.43
C ALA A 137 1.38 0.82 -19.70
N PHE A 138 2.38 0.12 -20.24
CA PHE A 138 3.65 0.71 -20.62
C PHE A 138 3.46 1.78 -21.71
N SER A 139 2.64 1.51 -22.73
CA SER A 139 2.30 2.48 -23.77
C SER A 139 1.63 3.73 -23.20
N GLY A 140 0.72 3.59 -22.24
CA GLY A 140 0.09 4.74 -21.57
C GLY A 140 1.12 5.66 -20.91
N VAL A 141 2.03 5.09 -20.12
CA VAL A 141 3.12 5.85 -19.47
C VAL A 141 4.09 6.43 -20.51
N ALA A 142 4.44 5.68 -21.55
CA ALA A 142 5.33 6.15 -22.62
C ALA A 142 4.74 7.32 -23.38
N ILE A 143 3.43 7.28 -23.71
CA ILE A 143 2.73 8.40 -24.35
C ILE A 143 2.73 9.63 -23.43
N GLN A 144 2.52 9.44 -22.12
CA GLN A 144 2.60 10.54 -21.16
C GLN A 144 3.96 11.25 -21.23
N VAL A 145 5.04 10.47 -21.19
CA VAL A 145 6.41 11.00 -21.19
C VAL A 145 6.77 11.63 -22.54
N ILE A 146 6.48 10.97 -23.66
CA ILE A 146 6.91 11.40 -24.99
C ILE A 146 6.08 12.58 -25.49
N THR A 147 4.76 12.53 -25.33
CA THR A 147 3.84 13.53 -25.91
C THR A 147 3.70 14.75 -25.00
N PHE A 148 3.64 14.55 -23.69
CA PHE A 148 3.35 15.61 -22.73
C PHE A 148 4.58 16.06 -21.93
N GLY A 149 5.72 15.37 -22.06
CA GLY A 149 6.96 15.70 -21.34
C GLY A 149 6.86 15.49 -19.82
N SER A 150 5.78 14.86 -19.33
CA SER A 150 5.52 14.65 -17.91
C SER A 150 5.81 13.20 -17.51
N LEU A 151 6.74 13.02 -16.57
CA LEU A 151 7.03 11.71 -15.98
C LEU A 151 6.14 11.50 -14.74
N PRO A 152 5.28 10.46 -14.69
CA PRO A 152 4.47 10.15 -13.51
C PRO A 152 5.32 9.48 -12.42
N TRP A 153 6.36 10.16 -11.96
CA TRP A 153 7.38 9.57 -11.10
C TRP A 153 6.82 9.09 -9.76
N VAL A 154 5.83 9.79 -9.18
CA VAL A 154 5.13 9.37 -7.94
C VAL A 154 4.47 8.01 -8.17
N ALA A 155 3.73 7.87 -9.28
CA ALA A 155 3.05 6.63 -9.63
C ALA A 155 4.05 5.48 -9.79
N LEU A 156 5.15 5.72 -10.49
CA LEU A 156 6.20 4.72 -10.75
C LEU A 156 6.92 4.30 -9.48
N VAL A 157 7.35 5.25 -8.65
CA VAL A 157 8.03 4.96 -7.37
C VAL A 157 7.10 4.18 -6.45
N LEU A 158 5.84 4.58 -6.33
CA LEU A 158 4.86 3.86 -5.51
C LEU A 158 4.61 2.44 -6.04
N ALA A 159 4.46 2.28 -7.35
CA ALA A 159 4.20 0.98 -7.96
C ALA A 159 5.39 0.02 -7.81
N CYS A 160 6.60 0.51 -8.11
CA CYS A 160 7.84 -0.28 -8.03
C CYS A 160 8.22 -0.62 -6.59
N SER A 161 8.11 0.33 -5.65
CA SER A 161 8.43 0.08 -4.24
C SER A 161 7.44 -0.90 -3.61
N PHE A 162 6.14 -0.73 -3.84
CA PHE A 162 5.13 -1.65 -3.30
C PHE A 162 5.23 -3.04 -3.92
N GLY A 163 5.50 -3.13 -5.23
CA GLY A 163 5.72 -4.42 -5.89
C GLY A 163 6.97 -5.14 -5.40
N THR A 164 8.08 -4.41 -5.21
CA THR A 164 9.32 -4.95 -4.64
C THR A 164 9.10 -5.45 -3.21
N TYR A 165 8.41 -4.65 -2.39
CA TYR A 165 8.01 -5.06 -1.05
C TYR A 165 7.20 -6.36 -1.09
N GLY A 166 6.17 -6.46 -1.94
CA GLY A 166 5.36 -7.66 -2.10
C GLY A 166 6.16 -8.90 -2.50
N LEU A 167 7.08 -8.75 -3.46
CA LEU A 167 7.97 -9.83 -3.90
C LEU A 167 8.87 -10.34 -2.76
N LEU A 168 9.53 -9.42 -2.04
CA LEU A 168 10.41 -9.76 -0.92
C LEU A 168 9.63 -10.43 0.22
N ARG A 169 8.47 -9.87 0.59
CA ARG A 169 7.57 -10.46 1.61
C ARG A 169 7.14 -11.89 1.24
N LYS A 170 6.82 -12.13 -0.04
CA LYS A 170 6.47 -13.48 -0.54
C LYS A 170 7.64 -14.45 -0.39
N LYS A 171 8.88 -14.02 -0.64
CA LYS A 171 10.09 -14.86 -0.46
C LYS A 171 10.41 -15.12 1.01
N ILE A 172 10.17 -14.15 1.90
CA ILE A 172 10.44 -14.29 3.34
C ILE A 172 9.45 -15.25 4.03
N ASN A 173 8.19 -15.31 3.55
CA ASN A 173 7.14 -16.21 4.04
C ASN A 173 6.87 -16.11 5.55
N ILE A 174 6.47 -14.92 5.99
CA ILE A 174 6.12 -14.62 7.39
C ILE A 174 4.74 -13.99 7.42
N ASP A 175 3.97 -14.28 8.47
CA ASP A 175 2.69 -13.64 8.68
C ASP A 175 2.82 -12.11 8.74
N ALA A 176 1.82 -11.43 8.20
CA ALA A 176 1.92 -9.99 7.95
C ALA A 176 2.00 -9.16 9.23
N ALA A 177 1.33 -9.56 10.32
CA ALA A 177 1.37 -8.84 11.59
C ALA A 177 2.76 -8.92 12.25
N THR A 178 3.31 -10.13 12.40
CA THR A 178 4.67 -10.33 12.94
C THR A 178 5.71 -9.60 12.09
N GLY A 179 5.58 -9.70 10.76
CA GLY A 179 6.52 -9.08 9.86
C GLY A 179 6.47 -7.55 9.90
N LEU A 180 5.27 -6.95 9.90
CA LEU A 180 5.11 -5.51 10.02
C LEU A 180 5.61 -4.99 11.37
N PHE A 181 5.39 -5.72 12.46
CA PHE A 181 5.93 -5.38 13.77
C PHE A 181 7.46 -5.33 13.77
N ILE A 182 8.11 -6.26 13.08
CA ILE A 182 9.57 -6.25 12.97
C ILE A 182 10.06 -5.11 12.08
N GLU A 183 9.36 -4.81 10.99
CA GLU A 183 9.67 -3.65 10.14
C GLU A 183 9.54 -2.33 10.91
N THR A 184 8.48 -2.16 11.72
CA THR A 184 8.33 -0.97 12.57
C THR A 184 9.34 -0.93 13.70
N LEU A 185 9.68 -2.07 14.30
CA LEU A 185 10.73 -2.16 15.31
C LEU A 185 12.11 -1.78 14.74
N VAL A 186 12.41 -2.15 13.50
CA VAL A 186 13.65 -1.76 12.81
C VAL A 186 13.68 -0.26 12.50
N LEU A 187 12.54 0.33 12.14
CA LEU A 187 12.45 1.77 11.86
C LEU A 187 12.36 2.62 13.14
N LEU A 188 11.99 2.03 14.29
CA LEU A 188 11.75 2.74 15.54
C LEU A 188 12.96 3.57 16.01
N PRO A 189 14.22 3.07 16.00
CA PRO A 189 15.38 3.88 16.37
C PRO A 189 15.53 5.11 15.47
N VAL A 190 15.29 4.97 14.16
CA VAL A 190 15.35 6.08 13.20
C VAL A 190 14.26 7.11 13.50
N ALA A 191 13.03 6.64 13.80
CA ALA A 191 11.92 7.51 14.17
C ALA A 191 12.19 8.28 15.47
N LEU A 192 12.74 7.62 16.49
CA LEU A 192 13.10 8.25 17.76
C LEU A 192 14.22 9.28 17.58
N VAL A 193 15.29 8.94 16.85
CA VAL A 193 16.38 9.88 16.57
C VAL A 193 15.86 11.10 15.83
N TYR A 194 15.02 10.90 14.81
CA TYR A 194 14.43 12.01 14.08
C TYR A 194 13.57 12.90 14.96
N LEU A 195 12.59 12.32 15.68
CA LEU A 195 11.62 13.09 16.48
C LEU A 195 12.27 13.82 17.66
N LEU A 196 13.31 13.25 18.27
CA LEU A 196 13.95 13.84 19.45
C LEU A 196 15.08 14.83 19.11
N PHE A 197 15.76 14.67 17.97
CA PHE A 197 17.00 15.42 17.69
C PHE A 197 17.06 16.11 16.32
N ILE A 198 16.24 15.73 15.34
CA ILE A 198 16.33 16.25 13.96
C ILE A 198 15.12 17.12 13.60
N ALA A 199 13.92 16.71 14.05
CA ALA A 199 12.69 17.43 13.79
C ALA A 199 12.76 18.84 14.39
N ASN A 200 12.62 19.85 13.55
CA ASN A 200 12.74 21.27 13.92
C ASN A 200 11.63 22.11 13.26
N SER A 201 10.42 21.55 13.22
CA SER A 201 9.25 22.21 12.65
C SER A 201 8.43 22.84 13.78
N ALA A 202 7.49 23.73 13.44
CA ALA A 202 6.56 24.25 14.45
C ALA A 202 5.67 23.16 15.07
N THR A 203 5.63 21.95 14.47
CA THR A 203 4.80 20.82 14.92
C THR A 203 5.59 19.74 15.63
N SER A 204 6.93 19.83 15.69
CA SER A 204 7.77 18.77 16.23
C SER A 204 7.68 18.64 17.74
N ASP A 205 7.41 19.74 18.45
CA ASP A 205 7.16 19.71 19.89
C ASP A 205 5.68 19.44 20.17
N MET A 206 5.37 18.19 20.51
CA MET A 206 4.02 17.78 20.89
C MET A 206 3.47 18.54 22.11
N MET A 207 4.31 19.08 23.01
CA MET A 207 3.80 19.87 24.15
C MET A 207 3.27 21.25 23.73
N GLN A 208 3.73 21.77 22.58
CA GLN A 208 3.29 23.06 22.05
C GLN A 208 2.13 22.93 21.04
N ASN A 209 1.93 21.73 20.51
CA ASN A 209 0.82 21.44 19.60
C ASN A 209 -0.55 21.48 20.29
N SER A 210 -1.59 21.75 19.50
CA SER A 210 -2.97 21.55 19.96
C SER A 210 -3.23 20.07 20.24
N LEU A 211 -4.14 19.78 21.19
CA LEU A 211 -4.55 18.41 21.50
C LEU A 211 -5.08 17.69 20.25
N GLY A 212 -5.82 18.39 19.39
CA GLY A 212 -6.35 17.84 18.14
C GLY A 212 -5.25 17.36 17.19
N LEU A 213 -4.20 18.15 16.99
CA LEU A 213 -3.07 17.77 16.16
C LEU A 213 -2.33 16.55 16.72
N ASN A 214 -2.05 16.56 18.02
CA ASN A 214 -1.41 15.42 18.68
C ASN A 214 -2.23 14.13 18.58
N LEU A 215 -3.56 14.22 18.76
CA LEU A 215 -4.46 13.07 18.58
C LEU A 215 -4.42 12.56 17.14
N LEU A 216 -4.37 13.44 16.15
CA LEU A 216 -4.18 13.02 14.75
C LEU A 216 -2.85 12.32 14.57
N LEU A 217 -1.73 12.86 15.07
CA LEU A 217 -0.40 12.24 14.96
C LEU A 217 -0.34 10.86 15.64
N VAL A 218 -0.96 10.71 16.82
CA VAL A 218 -1.10 9.42 17.51
C VAL A 218 -1.94 8.44 16.68
N ALA A 219 -3.06 8.91 16.13
CA ALA A 219 -3.96 8.10 15.31
C ALA A 219 -3.29 7.59 14.02
N ALA A 220 -2.18 8.19 13.55
CA ALA A 220 -1.46 7.77 12.35
C ALA A 220 -1.10 6.28 12.39
N GLY A 221 -0.68 5.79 13.56
CA GLY A 221 -0.35 4.40 13.77
C GLY A 221 -1.56 3.47 13.58
N ILE A 222 -2.71 3.85 14.12
CA ILE A 222 -3.94 3.06 14.05
C ILE A 222 -4.54 3.12 12.65
N VAL A 223 -4.71 4.32 12.09
CA VAL A 223 -5.32 4.56 10.77
C VAL A 223 -4.61 3.78 9.67
N THR A 224 -3.29 3.58 9.80
CA THR A 224 -2.50 2.88 8.79
C THR A 224 -2.35 1.38 9.06
N THR A 225 -2.45 0.95 10.32
CA THR A 225 -2.31 -0.47 10.69
C THR A 225 -3.63 -1.22 10.61
N LEU A 226 -4.75 -0.59 10.98
CA LEU A 226 -6.07 -1.22 10.99
C LEU A 226 -6.48 -1.79 9.61
N PRO A 227 -6.28 -1.09 8.48
CA PRO A 227 -6.57 -1.63 7.15
C PRO A 227 -5.76 -2.89 6.84
N LEU A 228 -4.50 -2.95 7.28
CA LEU A 228 -3.65 -4.13 7.11
C LEU A 228 -4.20 -5.33 7.88
N LEU A 229 -4.70 -5.14 9.09
CA LEU A 229 -5.34 -6.20 9.88
C LEU A 229 -6.61 -6.72 9.19
N CYS A 230 -7.46 -5.81 8.71
CA CYS A 230 -8.65 -6.16 7.93
C CYS A 230 -8.27 -6.92 6.65
N PHE A 231 -7.27 -6.43 5.90
CA PHE A 231 -6.76 -7.07 4.70
C PHE A 231 -6.26 -8.49 4.98
N ASN A 232 -5.45 -8.70 6.02
CA ASN A 232 -4.97 -10.03 6.40
C ASN A 232 -6.12 -10.95 6.80
N GLY A 233 -7.08 -10.42 7.55
CA GLY A 233 -8.30 -11.14 7.91
C GLY A 233 -9.12 -11.55 6.69
N ALA A 234 -9.16 -10.73 5.64
CA ALA A 234 -9.80 -11.04 4.36
C ALA A 234 -8.98 -12.03 3.54
N ALA A 235 -7.65 -11.89 3.51
CA ALA A 235 -6.73 -12.72 2.74
C ALA A 235 -6.76 -14.20 3.15
N THR A 236 -7.04 -14.47 4.41
CA THR A 236 -7.22 -15.85 4.94
C THR A 236 -8.58 -16.46 4.60
N LYS A 237 -9.56 -15.66 4.14
CA LYS A 237 -10.97 -16.08 3.93
C LYS A 237 -11.43 -15.97 2.49
N LEU A 238 -10.72 -15.21 1.67
CA LEU A 238 -11.04 -14.97 0.28
C LEU A 238 -9.95 -15.53 -0.63
N ARG A 239 -10.36 -15.91 -1.84
CA ARG A 239 -9.42 -16.23 -2.91
C ARG A 239 -8.65 -14.97 -3.31
N LEU A 240 -7.38 -15.13 -3.66
CA LEU A 240 -6.51 -14.02 -4.09
C LEU A 240 -7.09 -13.24 -5.28
N SER A 241 -7.72 -13.94 -6.25
CA SER A 241 -8.37 -13.29 -7.38
C SER A 241 -9.51 -12.37 -6.94
N THR A 242 -10.31 -12.78 -5.96
CA THR A 242 -11.37 -11.95 -5.37
C THR A 242 -10.79 -10.72 -4.67
N LEU A 243 -9.69 -10.86 -3.93
CA LEU A 243 -9.03 -9.72 -3.27
C LEU A 243 -8.45 -8.71 -4.27
N GLY A 244 -7.96 -9.20 -5.42
CA GLY A 244 -7.47 -8.34 -6.49
C GLY A 244 -8.55 -7.40 -7.05
N PHE A 245 -9.81 -7.81 -7.07
CA PHE A 245 -10.92 -6.93 -7.44
C PHE A 245 -11.17 -5.83 -6.41
N PHE A 246 -11.23 -6.21 -5.14
CA PHE A 246 -11.43 -5.25 -4.06
C PHE A 246 -10.30 -4.21 -4.01
N GLN A 247 -9.10 -4.56 -4.47
CA GLN A 247 -7.96 -3.65 -4.55
C GLN A 247 -8.22 -2.40 -5.38
N TYR A 248 -9.12 -2.45 -6.37
CA TYR A 248 -9.46 -1.29 -7.19
C TYR A 248 -10.26 -0.23 -6.44
N ILE A 249 -10.90 -0.57 -5.31
CA ILE A 249 -11.71 0.37 -4.53
C ILE A 249 -10.84 1.51 -3.98
N GLY A 250 -9.66 1.18 -3.43
CA GLY A 250 -8.75 2.17 -2.85
C GLY A 250 -8.37 3.29 -3.82
N PRO A 251 -7.70 3.00 -4.95
CA PRO A 251 -7.32 4.02 -5.92
C PRO A 251 -8.53 4.71 -6.58
N SER A 252 -9.69 4.04 -6.73
CA SER A 252 -10.91 4.68 -7.23
C SER A 252 -11.43 5.75 -6.28
N ILE A 253 -11.54 5.45 -4.98
CA ILE A 253 -11.96 6.46 -3.99
C ILE A 253 -10.94 7.60 -3.95
N MET A 254 -9.64 7.29 -3.96
CA MET A 254 -8.58 8.29 -3.99
C MET A 254 -8.68 9.21 -5.21
N PHE A 255 -8.96 8.64 -6.40
CA PHE A 255 -9.19 9.42 -7.62
C PHE A 255 -10.40 10.35 -7.47
N MET A 256 -11.52 9.83 -6.95
CA MET A 256 -12.74 10.62 -6.73
C MET A 256 -12.52 11.74 -5.71
N LEU A 257 -11.73 11.51 -4.66
CA LEU A 257 -11.34 12.53 -3.69
C LEU A 257 -10.47 13.60 -4.34
N ALA A 258 -9.46 13.19 -5.12
CA ALA A 258 -8.55 14.11 -5.78
C ALA A 258 -9.30 15.07 -6.72
N VAL A 259 -10.14 14.54 -7.62
CA VAL A 259 -10.88 15.36 -8.61
C VAL A 259 -12.08 16.07 -7.98
N GLY A 260 -12.88 15.36 -7.19
CA GLY A 260 -14.18 15.84 -6.73
C GLY A 260 -14.13 16.71 -5.47
N LEU A 261 -13.26 16.38 -4.50
CA LEU A 261 -13.17 17.11 -3.24
C LEU A 261 -12.01 18.11 -3.22
N TYR A 262 -10.84 17.70 -3.69
CA TYR A 262 -9.63 18.53 -3.67
C TYR A 262 -9.39 19.29 -4.99
N SER A 263 -10.24 19.09 -6.00
CA SER A 263 -10.15 19.79 -7.29
C SER A 263 -8.78 19.70 -7.96
N GLU A 264 -8.05 18.59 -7.78
CA GLU A 264 -6.78 18.36 -8.47
C GLU A 264 -7.01 18.34 -9.99
N PRO A 265 -6.15 19.02 -10.78
CA PRO A 265 -6.35 19.12 -12.22
C PRO A 265 -6.18 17.74 -12.87
N PHE A 266 -7.26 17.26 -13.48
CA PHE A 266 -7.27 16.05 -14.30
C PHE A 266 -6.96 16.41 -15.76
N THR A 267 -5.68 16.65 -16.00
CA THR A 267 -5.11 17.08 -17.28
C THR A 267 -5.14 15.97 -18.33
N ALA A 268 -4.99 16.33 -19.61
CA ALA A 268 -5.04 15.40 -20.74
C ALA A 268 -3.96 14.29 -20.67
N ASP A 269 -2.78 14.60 -20.13
CA ASP A 269 -1.69 13.62 -19.96
C ASP A 269 -2.07 12.54 -18.92
N LYS A 270 -2.63 12.95 -17.79
CA LYS A 270 -3.17 12.02 -16.78
C LYS A 270 -4.35 11.24 -17.34
N ALA A 271 -5.30 11.90 -18.00
CA ALA A 271 -6.49 11.24 -18.56
C ALA A 271 -6.13 10.13 -19.56
N THR A 272 -5.17 10.41 -20.44
CA THR A 272 -4.64 9.42 -21.39
C THR A 272 -4.06 8.22 -20.63
N THR A 273 -3.21 8.48 -19.65
CA THR A 273 -2.54 7.41 -18.89
C THR A 273 -3.53 6.57 -18.10
N PHE A 274 -4.48 7.20 -17.39
CA PHE A 274 -5.56 6.50 -16.68
C PHE A 274 -6.39 5.64 -17.63
N ALA A 275 -6.74 6.12 -18.83
CA ALA A 275 -7.49 5.32 -19.79
C ALA A 275 -6.74 4.04 -20.19
N PHE A 276 -5.45 4.14 -20.51
CA PHE A 276 -4.62 2.97 -20.83
C PHE A 276 -4.50 2.01 -19.64
N ILE A 277 -4.30 2.52 -18.43
CA ILE A 277 -4.22 1.69 -17.22
C ILE A 277 -5.55 1.00 -16.92
N TRP A 278 -6.68 1.70 -17.02
CA TRP A 278 -8.00 1.10 -16.81
C TRP A 278 -8.32 0.03 -17.85
N MET A 279 -7.98 0.24 -19.12
CA MET A 279 -8.10 -0.79 -20.14
C MET A 279 -7.20 -2.00 -19.83
N ALA A 280 -5.95 -1.76 -19.41
CA ALA A 280 -5.01 -2.82 -19.04
C ALA A 280 -5.55 -3.65 -17.87
N LEU A 281 -6.10 -2.99 -16.85
CA LEU A 281 -6.72 -3.63 -15.70
C LEU A 281 -7.99 -4.38 -16.08
N ALA A 282 -8.82 -3.85 -16.98
CA ALA A 282 -10.01 -4.55 -17.48
C ALA A 282 -9.62 -5.86 -18.18
N ILE A 283 -8.59 -5.84 -19.02
CA ILE A 283 -8.05 -7.03 -19.70
C ILE A 283 -7.47 -8.03 -18.69
N PHE A 284 -6.66 -7.54 -17.75
CA PHE A 284 -6.04 -8.35 -16.69
C PHE A 284 -7.10 -9.05 -15.84
N THR A 285 -8.14 -8.31 -15.48
CA THR A 285 -9.28 -8.78 -14.70
C THR A 285 -10.08 -9.83 -15.45
N PHE A 286 -10.39 -9.56 -16.73
CA PHE A 286 -11.08 -10.50 -17.59
C PHE A 286 -10.32 -11.83 -17.73
N ASP A 287 -9.00 -11.79 -17.92
CA ASP A 287 -8.16 -12.98 -17.97
C ASP A 287 -8.20 -13.78 -16.66
N ALA A 288 -8.19 -13.10 -15.51
CA ALA A 288 -8.30 -13.76 -14.20
C ALA A 288 -9.65 -14.48 -14.01
N VAL A 289 -10.76 -13.88 -14.44
CA VAL A 289 -12.10 -14.48 -14.36
C VAL A 289 -12.23 -15.65 -15.33
N ARG A 290 -11.79 -15.47 -16.57
CA ARG A 290 -11.87 -16.51 -17.61
C ARG A 290 -11.14 -17.78 -17.19
N GLN A 291 -9.94 -17.64 -16.62
CA GLN A 291 -9.15 -18.79 -16.16
C GLN A 291 -9.80 -19.50 -14.97
N ARG A 292 -10.36 -18.74 -14.02
CA ARG A 292 -11.12 -19.33 -12.90
C ARG A 292 -12.32 -20.13 -13.39
N ASN A 293 -13.04 -19.63 -14.39
CA ASN A 293 -14.19 -20.33 -14.96
C ASN A 293 -13.76 -21.58 -15.72
N LYS A 294 -12.62 -21.56 -16.41
CA LYS A 294 -12.05 -22.74 -17.07
C LYS A 294 -11.64 -23.82 -16.06
N GLN A 295 -10.97 -23.45 -14.97
CA GLN A 295 -10.57 -24.39 -13.90
C GLN A 295 -11.77 -24.99 -13.15
N ARG A 296 -12.88 -24.25 -13.03
CA ARG A 296 -14.13 -24.79 -12.45
C ARG A 296 -14.89 -25.75 -13.37
N ARG A 297 -14.63 -25.72 -14.68
CA ARG A 297 -15.28 -26.55 -15.70
C ARG A 297 -14.48 -27.82 -16.04
N GLN A 298 -13.24 -27.93 -15.55
CA GLN A 298 -12.48 -29.17 -15.63
C GLN A 298 -12.82 -30.02 -14.41
N PRO A 299 -13.35 -31.25 -14.59
CA PRO A 299 -13.69 -32.15 -13.49
C PRO A 299 -12.45 -32.57 -12.70
#